data_AF-A0A3N7HZI4-F1
#
_entry.id   AF-A0A3N7HZI4-F1
#
_cell.length_a   1.000
_cell.length_b   1.000
_cell.length_c   1.000
_cell.angle_alpha   90.00
_cell.angle_beta   90.00
_cell.angle_gamma   90.00
#
_symmetry.space_group_name_H-M   'P 1'
#
loop_
_entity.id
_entity.type
_entity.pdbx_description
1 polymer ?
#
loop_
_entity_poly.entity_id
_entity_poly.type
_entity_poly.pdbx_seq_one_letter_code
_entity_poly.pdbx_strand_id
1 'polypeptide(L)'
;MCKDSSSCFISLILGLVITLASVIPEVEARAFFVFGDSLVDNGNNNYLATTARADAPPYGVDYPTHRATGRFSNGFNIPDLISEAIGSEPTLPYLSPELRGENLLVGANFASAGIGILNDTGIQFLNIIRMGRQLQYFQQYQQRVSALIGPEQAQRLVNQALVLMTLGGNDFVNNYYLVPFSARSRQFALPDYVVYLISEYRKILVVIYMFLYVSLGILFFKSFFLFLFFFYKILLQKETLQRDSVDDSNMFT
;
A
#
# COMPACT_ATOMS: atom_id res chain seq x y z
N MET A 1 25.99 53.10 -19.58
CA MET A 1 27.00 52.98 -20.66
C MET A 1 27.87 51.77 -20.35
N CYS A 2 27.53 50.60 -20.92
CA CYS A 2 28.38 49.41 -20.83
C CYS A 2 29.54 49.58 -21.82
N LYS A 3 30.79 49.53 -21.36
CA LYS A 3 31.93 50.02 -22.14
C LYS A 3 32.54 49.01 -23.11
N ASP A 4 32.14 47.73 -23.09
CA ASP A 4 32.63 46.74 -24.05
C ASP A 4 31.55 45.69 -24.36
N SER A 5 31.25 45.50 -25.65
CA SER A 5 30.24 44.54 -26.14
C SER A 5 30.54 43.10 -25.67
N SER A 6 31.83 42.74 -25.61
CA SER A 6 32.30 41.44 -25.13
C SER A 6 32.00 41.19 -23.65
N SER A 7 32.04 42.23 -22.81
CA SER A 7 31.76 42.12 -21.37
C SER A 7 30.27 41.86 -21.09
N CYS A 8 29.39 42.45 -21.91
CA CYS A 8 27.96 42.15 -21.88
C CYS A 8 27.67 40.70 -22.28
N PHE A 9 28.33 40.18 -23.32
CA PHE A 9 28.15 38.80 -23.76
C PHE A 9 28.60 37.78 -22.72
N ILE A 10 29.75 38.00 -22.08
CA ILE A 10 30.25 37.12 -21.01
C ILE A 10 29.31 37.14 -19.81
N SER A 11 28.81 38.32 -19.42
CA SER A 11 27.85 38.44 -18.31
C SER A 11 26.51 37.75 -18.61
N LEU A 12 26.06 37.80 -19.88
CA LEU A 12 24.83 37.14 -20.31
C LEU A 12 24.97 35.61 -20.32
N ILE A 13 26.11 35.10 -20.81
CA ILE A 13 26.42 33.66 -20.80
C ILE A 13 26.59 33.16 -19.37
N LEU A 14 27.27 33.90 -18.50
CA LEU A 14 27.45 33.51 -17.11
C LEU A 14 26.10 33.52 -16.36
N GLY A 15 25.24 34.51 -16.62
CA GLY A 15 23.87 34.55 -16.11
C GLY A 15 23.04 33.35 -16.59
N LEU A 16 23.13 33.00 -17.86
CA LEU A 16 22.43 31.84 -18.45
C LEU A 16 22.92 30.51 -17.84
N VAL A 17 24.23 30.36 -17.69
CA VAL A 17 24.85 29.18 -17.05
C VAL A 17 24.43 29.05 -15.59
N ILE A 18 24.36 30.16 -14.83
CA ILE A 18 23.87 30.15 -13.46
C ILE A 18 22.39 29.77 -13.40
N THR A 19 21.55 30.32 -14.29
CA THR A 19 20.11 29.97 -14.33
C THR A 19 19.87 28.50 -14.72
N LEU A 20 20.69 27.94 -15.60
CA LEU A 20 20.62 26.52 -16.00
C LEU A 20 21.19 25.59 -14.92
N ALA A 21 22.21 26.02 -14.18
CA ALA A 21 22.77 25.26 -13.06
C ALA A 21 21.88 25.29 -11.80
N SER A 22 20.99 26.28 -11.67
CA SER A 22 20.05 26.40 -10.55
C SER A 22 18.74 25.62 -10.72
N VAL A 23 18.50 24.98 -11.87
CA VAL A 23 17.36 24.05 -12.03
C VAL A 23 17.78 22.68 -11.48
N ILE A 24 17.97 22.61 -10.16
CA ILE A 24 17.85 21.33 -9.46
C ILE A 24 16.35 21.04 -9.47
N PRO A 25 15.88 19.93 -10.07
CA PRO A 25 14.49 19.55 -9.91
C PRO A 25 14.29 19.30 -8.42
N GLU A 26 13.58 20.22 -7.75
CA GLU A 26 13.07 19.98 -6.42
C GLU A 26 12.12 18.79 -6.55
N VAL A 27 12.60 17.60 -6.17
CA VAL A 27 11.73 16.43 -6.04
C VAL A 27 10.80 16.80 -4.90
N GLU A 28 9.58 17.27 -5.21
CA GLU A 28 8.55 17.44 -4.20
C GLU A 28 8.49 16.15 -3.39
N ALA A 29 8.79 16.26 -2.09
CA ALA A 29 8.83 15.11 -1.20
C ALA A 29 7.47 14.40 -1.26
N ARG A 30 7.44 13.20 -1.83
CA ARG A 30 6.24 12.39 -1.92
C ARG A 30 6.09 11.59 -0.64
N ALA A 31 4.90 11.62 -0.05
CA ALA A 31 4.58 10.69 1.02
C ALA A 31 4.79 9.25 0.55
N PHE A 32 5.28 8.38 1.44
CA PHE A 32 5.58 7.00 1.11
C PHE A 32 4.78 6.03 2.00
N PHE A 33 3.95 5.19 1.38
CA PHE A 33 3.16 4.19 2.07
C PHE A 33 3.67 2.79 1.78
N VAL A 34 3.96 2.03 2.83
CA VAL A 34 4.51 0.68 2.72
C VAL A 34 3.54 -0.32 3.32
N PHE A 35 3.18 -1.34 2.56
CA PHE A 35 2.35 -2.46 2.99
C PHE A 35 3.12 -3.77 2.77
N GLY A 36 2.81 -4.80 3.54
CA GLY A 36 3.36 -6.11 3.27
C GLY A 36 3.86 -6.89 4.46
N ASP A 37 4.87 -7.71 4.20
CA ASP A 37 5.45 -8.65 5.15
C ASP A 37 6.82 -8.20 5.71
N SER A 38 7.60 -9.15 6.24
CA SER A 38 8.90 -8.90 6.87
C SER A 38 9.93 -8.27 5.95
N LEU A 39 9.82 -8.42 4.63
CA LEU A 39 10.77 -7.82 3.68
C LEU A 39 10.77 -6.30 3.71
N VAL A 40 9.67 -5.71 4.18
CA VAL A 40 9.48 -4.26 4.23
C VAL A 40 9.03 -3.76 5.59
N ASP A 41 8.85 -4.62 6.59
CA ASP A 41 8.61 -4.21 7.99
C ASP A 41 9.84 -3.50 8.57
N ASN A 42 9.60 -2.35 9.20
CA ASN A 42 10.61 -1.53 9.87
C ASN A 42 10.41 -1.43 11.38
N GLY A 43 9.54 -2.27 11.96
CA GLY A 43 9.40 -2.43 13.41
C GLY A 43 7.96 -2.40 13.94
N ASN A 44 6.93 -2.56 13.10
CA ASN A 44 5.55 -2.64 13.61
C ASN A 44 5.38 -3.83 14.56
N ASN A 45 6.03 -4.96 14.25
CA ASN A 45 5.93 -6.17 15.07
C ASN A 45 6.51 -6.01 16.49
N ASN A 46 7.37 -5.02 16.73
CA ASN A 46 7.93 -4.75 18.06
C ASN A 46 6.83 -4.28 19.04
N TYR A 47 5.73 -3.75 18.53
CA TYR A 47 4.58 -3.28 19.31
C TYR A 47 3.52 -4.36 19.55
N LEU A 48 3.75 -5.60 19.11
CA LEU A 48 2.78 -6.71 19.17
C LEU A 48 3.31 -7.87 20.01
N ALA A 49 2.46 -8.56 20.76
CA ALA A 49 2.83 -9.82 21.41
C ALA A 49 2.92 -10.95 20.37
N THR A 50 4.07 -11.06 19.69
CA THR A 50 4.34 -11.99 18.58
C THR A 50 5.75 -12.56 18.68
N THR A 51 5.96 -13.73 18.08
CA THR A 51 7.29 -14.34 17.89
C THR A 51 7.98 -13.85 16.62
N ALA A 52 7.27 -13.21 15.69
CA ALA A 52 7.85 -12.63 14.48
C ALA A 52 8.40 -11.23 14.79
N ARG A 53 9.55 -11.12 15.47
CA ARG A 53 10.20 -9.85 15.78
C ARG A 53 11.65 -9.81 15.33
N ALA A 54 12.13 -8.61 15.04
CA ALA A 54 13.52 -8.33 14.66
C ALA A 54 14.13 -7.23 15.57
N ASP A 55 13.81 -7.29 16.87
CA ASP A 55 14.25 -6.37 17.92
C ASP A 55 15.43 -6.93 18.76
N ALA A 56 16.15 -7.93 18.24
CA ALA A 56 17.31 -8.54 18.88
C ALA A 56 18.45 -8.81 17.86
N PRO A 57 19.71 -9.02 18.30
CA PRO A 57 20.78 -9.48 17.41
C PRO A 57 20.41 -10.78 16.66
N PRO A 58 20.85 -10.98 15.41
CA PRO A 58 21.82 -10.17 14.66
C PRO A 58 21.20 -9.00 13.87
N TYR A 59 19.89 -8.76 13.98
CA TYR A 59 19.23 -7.69 13.22
C TYR A 59 19.83 -6.33 13.57
N GLY A 60 20.05 -5.49 12.54
CA GLY A 60 20.62 -4.15 12.70
C GLY A 60 22.15 -4.08 12.92
N VAL A 61 22.90 -5.18 12.79
CA VAL A 61 24.37 -5.18 12.93
C VAL A 61 25.09 -4.24 11.95
N ASP A 62 24.59 -4.12 10.73
CA ASP A 62 25.11 -3.24 9.67
C ASP A 62 24.36 -1.90 9.60
N TYR A 63 23.36 -1.68 10.46
CA TYR A 63 22.66 -0.38 10.56
C TYR A 63 23.58 0.67 11.19
N PRO A 64 23.48 1.98 10.85
CA PRO A 64 24.36 3.00 11.41
C PRO A 64 24.46 3.07 12.94
N THR A 65 23.43 2.63 13.66
CA THR A 65 23.40 2.60 15.13
C THR A 65 23.95 1.29 15.71
N HIS A 66 24.20 0.27 14.88
CA HIS A 66 24.57 -1.09 15.26
C HIS A 66 23.63 -1.74 16.29
N ARG A 67 22.35 -1.32 16.30
CA ARG A 67 21.30 -1.83 17.20
C ARG A 67 20.18 -2.43 16.38
N ALA A 68 19.50 -3.42 16.96
CA ALA A 68 18.31 -3.99 16.36
C ALA A 68 17.24 -2.90 16.15
N THR A 69 16.72 -2.84 14.92
CA THR A 69 15.83 -1.77 14.48
C THR A 69 14.38 -2.22 14.30
N GLY A 70 14.09 -3.53 14.39
CA GLY A 70 12.82 -4.11 13.98
C GLY A 70 12.74 -4.48 12.49
N ARG A 71 13.80 -4.21 11.71
CA ARG A 71 13.92 -4.67 10.31
C ARG A 71 14.45 -6.09 10.28
N PHE A 72 13.85 -6.95 9.46
CA PHE A 72 14.31 -8.32 9.21
C PHE A 72 15.53 -8.33 8.26
N SER A 73 16.55 -7.54 8.61
CA SER A 73 17.77 -7.32 7.85
C SER A 73 18.91 -6.99 8.83
N ASN A 74 20.16 -7.12 8.37
CA ASN A 74 21.31 -6.62 9.12
C ASN A 74 21.34 -5.08 9.15
N GLY A 75 20.70 -4.40 8.21
CA GLY A 75 20.73 -2.95 8.10
C GLY A 75 19.44 -2.42 7.52
N PHE A 76 19.56 -1.61 6.47
CA PHE A 76 18.43 -1.09 5.72
C PHE A 76 17.63 -2.21 5.03
N ASN A 77 16.32 -2.01 4.94
CA ASN A 77 15.41 -2.79 4.11
C ASN A 77 15.01 -1.98 2.85
N ILE A 78 14.22 -2.59 1.97
CA ILE A 78 13.85 -1.99 0.68
C ILE A 78 13.21 -0.59 0.84
N PRO A 79 12.24 -0.37 1.74
CA PRO A 79 11.72 0.97 2.04
C PRO A 79 12.77 2.01 2.36
N ASP A 80 13.77 1.69 3.18
CA ASP A 80 14.80 2.67 3.56
C ASP A 80 15.62 3.09 2.34
N LEU A 81 16.05 2.11 1.54
CA LEU A 81 16.83 2.36 0.33
C LEU A 81 16.03 3.20 -0.69
N ILE A 82 14.71 2.99 -0.77
CA ILE A 82 13.84 3.80 -1.60
C ILE A 82 13.73 5.22 -1.03
N SER A 83 13.52 5.38 0.27
CA SER A 83 13.52 6.69 0.95
C SER A 83 14.80 7.47 0.68
N GLU A 84 15.97 6.83 0.83
CA GLU A 84 17.27 7.43 0.51
C GLU A 84 17.37 7.85 -0.96
N ALA A 85 16.96 6.97 -1.88
CA ALA A 85 17.03 7.23 -3.32
C ALA A 85 16.13 8.38 -3.78
N ILE A 86 15.01 8.61 -3.09
CA ILE A 86 14.09 9.74 -3.38
C ILE A 86 14.40 10.99 -2.54
N GLY A 87 15.45 10.97 -1.72
CA GLY A 87 15.83 12.08 -0.85
C GLY A 87 14.80 12.38 0.26
N SER A 88 14.06 11.37 0.70
CA SER A 88 13.05 11.48 1.76
C SER A 88 13.53 10.84 3.05
N GLU A 89 13.00 11.31 4.17
CA GLU A 89 13.18 10.66 5.47
C GLU A 89 12.63 9.21 5.42
N PRO A 90 13.21 8.28 6.20
CA PRO A 90 12.65 6.94 6.35
C PRO A 90 11.23 7.01 6.94
N THR A 91 10.32 6.22 6.37
CA THR A 91 8.98 6.08 6.97
C THR A 91 9.09 5.46 8.36
N LEU A 92 8.18 5.84 9.26
CA LEU A 92 8.07 5.23 10.59
C LEU A 92 7.07 4.06 10.57
N PRO A 93 7.23 3.06 11.46
CA PRO A 93 6.18 2.07 11.71
C PRO A 93 4.89 2.78 12.13
N TYR A 94 3.75 2.34 11.61
CA TYR A 94 2.46 2.94 11.94
C TYR A 94 2.16 2.95 13.44
N LEU A 95 2.58 1.89 14.14
CA LEU A 95 2.40 1.75 15.58
C LEU A 95 3.41 2.56 16.42
N SER A 96 4.37 3.23 15.79
CA SER A 96 5.34 4.06 16.49
C SER A 96 4.67 5.27 17.15
N PRO A 97 4.95 5.56 18.44
CA PRO A 97 4.49 6.79 19.08
C PRO A 97 5.11 8.06 18.46
N GLU A 98 6.20 7.91 17.70
CA GLU A 98 6.86 9.01 16.99
C GLU A 98 6.16 9.38 15.69
N LEU A 99 5.28 8.51 15.14
CA LEU A 99 4.49 8.83 13.96
C LEU A 99 3.37 9.82 14.34
N ARG A 100 3.70 11.10 14.49
CA ARG A 100 2.79 12.20 14.87
C ARG A 100 3.30 13.53 14.31
N GLY A 101 2.43 14.53 14.24
CA GLY A 101 2.80 15.85 13.70
C GLY A 101 3.32 15.74 12.27
N GLU A 102 4.40 16.45 11.96
CA GLU A 102 5.00 16.49 10.62
C GLU A 102 5.53 15.12 10.14
N ASN A 103 5.81 14.18 11.04
CA ASN A 103 6.17 12.81 10.66
C ASN A 103 5.02 12.10 9.91
N LEU A 104 3.77 12.56 10.06
CA LEU A 104 2.63 12.10 9.24
C LEU A 104 2.66 12.66 7.81
N LEU A 105 3.59 13.53 7.45
CA LEU A 105 3.71 14.05 6.08
C LEU A 105 4.66 13.22 5.22
N VAL A 106 5.63 12.55 5.87
CA VAL A 106 6.58 11.64 5.23
C VAL A 106 5.89 10.37 4.71
N GLY A 107 4.81 9.94 5.36
CA GLY A 107 4.18 8.65 5.09
C GLY A 107 4.24 7.72 6.28
N ALA A 108 3.95 6.44 6.06
CA ALA A 108 3.98 5.43 7.12
C ALA A 108 4.17 4.02 6.55
N ASN A 109 4.77 3.19 7.38
CA ASN A 109 4.92 1.78 7.11
C ASN A 109 3.88 0.97 7.90
N PHE A 110 3.02 0.24 7.21
CA PHE A 110 1.95 -0.59 7.76
C PHE A 110 2.29 -2.08 7.75
N ALA A 111 3.44 -2.46 7.18
CA ALA A 111 3.84 -3.84 6.99
C ALA A 111 4.06 -4.57 8.32
N SER A 112 3.95 -5.89 8.30
CA SER A 112 4.10 -6.73 9.48
C SER A 112 4.64 -8.10 9.12
N ALA A 113 5.69 -8.51 9.81
CA ALA A 113 6.31 -9.80 9.56
C ALA A 113 5.36 -11.00 9.78
N GLY A 114 5.58 -12.02 8.96
CA GLY A 114 4.89 -13.31 9.03
C GLY A 114 3.57 -13.38 8.26
N ILE A 115 3.03 -12.26 7.78
CA ILE A 115 1.78 -12.27 7.01
C ILE A 115 1.99 -12.82 5.59
N GLY A 116 0.91 -13.31 5.00
CA GLY A 116 0.83 -13.60 3.57
C GLY A 116 -0.32 -12.84 2.90
N ILE A 117 -0.58 -13.21 1.66
CA ILE A 117 -1.78 -12.84 0.90
C ILE A 117 -3.01 -13.41 1.60
N LEU A 118 -2.93 -14.67 2.06
CA LEU A 118 -4.04 -15.35 2.70
C LEU A 118 -4.08 -15.05 4.21
N ASN A 119 -5.29 -14.90 4.74
CA ASN A 119 -5.49 -14.58 6.17
C ASN A 119 -5.06 -15.71 7.12
N ASP A 120 -5.02 -16.96 6.66
CA ASP A 120 -4.55 -18.12 7.44
C ASP A 120 -3.02 -18.28 7.43
N THR A 121 -2.31 -17.56 6.56
CA THR A 121 -0.84 -17.55 6.53
C THR A 121 -0.29 -16.83 7.77
N GLY A 122 0.73 -17.43 8.40
CA GLY A 122 1.43 -16.82 9.54
C GLY A 122 0.79 -17.04 10.90
N ILE A 123 -0.21 -17.93 11.00
CA ILE A 123 -0.92 -18.20 12.26
C ILE A 123 0.00 -18.63 13.41
N GLN A 124 1.14 -19.26 13.09
CA GLN A 124 2.16 -19.67 14.05
C GLN A 124 2.83 -18.49 14.77
N PHE A 125 2.73 -17.28 14.24
CA PHE A 125 3.31 -16.07 14.80
C PHE A 125 2.36 -15.30 15.73
N LEU A 126 1.19 -15.90 16.06
CA LEU A 126 0.18 -15.31 16.94
C LEU A 126 -0.34 -13.96 16.43
N ASN A 127 0.12 -12.84 17.01
CA ASN A 127 -0.36 -11.50 16.69
C ASN A 127 0.43 -10.86 15.56
N ILE A 128 -0.14 -10.86 14.37
CA ILE A 128 0.44 -10.20 13.18
C ILE A 128 -0.59 -9.26 12.53
N ILE A 129 -0.11 -8.20 11.88
CA ILE A 129 -0.98 -7.20 11.24
C ILE A 129 -1.31 -7.66 9.82
N ARG A 130 -2.33 -8.50 9.69
CA ARG A 130 -2.83 -8.98 8.39
C ARG A 130 -3.25 -7.82 7.49
N MET A 131 -3.30 -8.04 6.18
CA MET A 131 -3.62 -6.99 5.20
C MET A 131 -4.89 -6.21 5.50
N GLY A 132 -5.97 -6.87 5.93
CA GLY A 132 -7.19 -6.16 6.34
C GLY A 132 -6.95 -5.14 7.45
N ARG A 133 -6.07 -5.44 8.41
CA ARG A 133 -5.70 -4.52 9.49
C ARG A 133 -4.71 -3.45 9.03
N GLN A 134 -3.77 -3.75 8.14
CA GLN A 134 -2.90 -2.75 7.52
C GLN A 134 -3.72 -1.67 6.80
N LEU A 135 -4.78 -2.07 6.08
CA LEU A 135 -5.71 -1.16 5.41
C LEU A 135 -6.53 -0.32 6.40
N GLN A 136 -6.99 -0.92 7.50
CA GLN A 136 -7.66 -0.15 8.57
C GLN A 136 -6.71 0.89 9.19
N TYR A 137 -5.44 0.55 9.38
CA TYR A 137 -4.44 1.51 9.85
C TYR A 137 -4.18 2.61 8.83
N PHE A 138 -4.21 2.30 7.53
CA PHE A 138 -4.15 3.32 6.50
C PHE A 138 -5.36 4.26 6.52
N GLN A 139 -6.58 3.75 6.72
CA GLN A 139 -7.77 4.60 6.93
C GLN A 139 -7.63 5.52 8.14
N GLN A 140 -7.14 4.99 9.26
CA GLN A 140 -6.88 5.78 10.46
C GLN A 140 -5.78 6.81 10.23
N TYR A 141 -4.72 6.46 9.50
CA TYR A 141 -3.69 7.39 9.06
C TYR A 141 -4.28 8.55 8.26
N GLN A 142 -5.13 8.27 7.26
CA GLN A 142 -5.80 9.28 6.43
C GLN A 142 -6.61 10.27 7.29
N GLN A 143 -7.32 9.77 8.30
CA GLN A 143 -8.04 10.63 9.25
C GLN A 143 -7.10 11.50 10.07
N ARG A 144 -6.00 10.92 10.59
CA ARG A 144 -5.00 11.63 11.40
C ARG A 144 -4.31 12.74 10.61
N VAL A 145 -3.88 12.46 9.38
CA VAL A 145 -3.23 13.49 8.53
C VAL A 145 -4.26 14.52 8.05
N SER A 146 -5.50 14.12 7.74
CA SER A 146 -6.58 15.06 7.43
C SER A 146 -6.89 16.01 8.58
N ALA A 147 -6.80 15.56 9.83
CA ALA A 147 -6.96 16.42 11.00
C ALA A 147 -5.78 17.40 11.17
N LEU A 148 -4.60 17.06 10.66
CA LEU A 148 -3.39 17.88 10.76
C LEU A 148 -3.35 18.99 9.69
N ILE A 149 -3.58 18.64 8.42
CA ILE A 149 -3.36 19.56 7.28
C ILE A 149 -4.64 19.91 6.52
N GLY A 150 -5.79 19.41 6.96
CA GLY A 150 -7.07 19.58 6.26
C GLY A 150 -7.34 18.48 5.22
N PRO A 151 -8.62 18.24 4.89
CA PRO A 151 -9.03 17.13 4.02
C PRO A 151 -8.52 17.23 2.59
N GLU A 152 -8.49 18.43 1.99
CA GLU A 152 -8.02 18.62 0.62
C GLU A 152 -6.52 18.36 0.47
N GLN A 153 -5.72 18.88 1.42
CA GLN A 153 -4.27 18.69 1.45
C GLN A 153 -3.92 17.23 1.73
N ALA A 154 -4.61 16.60 2.69
CA ALA A 154 -4.44 15.18 2.97
C ALA A 154 -4.77 14.31 1.75
N GLN A 155 -5.83 14.65 1.01
CA GLN A 155 -6.15 13.96 -0.23
C GLN A 155 -5.07 14.14 -1.29
N ARG A 156 -4.54 15.35 -1.49
CA ARG A 156 -3.41 15.57 -2.42
C ARG A 156 -2.18 14.75 -2.03
N LEU A 157 -1.83 14.77 -0.74
CA LEU A 157 -0.72 13.99 -0.19
C LEU A 157 -0.87 12.50 -0.48
N VAL A 158 -2.06 11.93 -0.25
CA VAL A 158 -2.32 10.51 -0.52
C VAL A 158 -2.30 10.19 -2.01
N ASN A 159 -2.91 11.02 -2.85
CA ASN A 159 -3.01 10.78 -4.30
C ASN A 159 -1.64 10.86 -5.01
N GLN A 160 -0.69 11.64 -4.47
CA GLN A 160 0.65 11.82 -5.02
C GLN A 160 1.70 10.90 -4.39
N ALA A 161 1.30 10.10 -3.40
CA ALA A 161 2.20 9.24 -2.65
C ALA A 161 2.80 8.12 -3.51
N LEU A 162 4.01 7.69 -3.12
CA LEU A 162 4.57 6.41 -3.54
C LEU A 162 3.95 5.29 -2.68
N VAL A 163 3.68 4.14 -3.29
CA VAL A 163 3.17 2.96 -2.58
C VAL A 163 4.02 1.75 -2.91
N LEU A 164 4.53 1.09 -1.87
CA LEU A 164 5.23 -0.19 -1.97
C LEU A 164 4.39 -1.28 -1.30
N MET A 165 4.30 -2.44 -1.94
CA MET A 165 3.67 -3.63 -1.37
C MET A 165 4.51 -4.87 -1.62
N THR A 166 4.72 -5.68 -0.58
CA THR A 166 5.37 -7.00 -0.70
C THR A 166 4.56 -8.07 0.04
N LEU A 167 4.11 -9.11 -0.67
CA LEU A 167 3.36 -10.24 -0.10
C LEU A 167 3.59 -11.49 -0.95
N GLY A 168 3.28 -12.66 -0.40
CA GLY A 168 3.17 -13.92 -1.14
C GLY A 168 4.23 -14.94 -0.79
N GLY A 169 5.44 -14.51 -0.40
CA GLY A 169 6.53 -15.43 -0.05
C GLY A 169 6.14 -16.40 1.07
N ASN A 170 5.52 -15.87 2.13
CA ASN A 170 5.07 -16.67 3.27
C ASN A 170 3.96 -17.67 2.92
N ASP A 171 3.13 -17.39 1.92
CA ASP A 171 2.07 -18.31 1.48
C ASP A 171 2.66 -19.57 0.86
N PHE A 172 3.76 -19.45 0.11
CA PHE A 172 4.48 -20.61 -0.41
C PHE A 172 5.32 -21.31 0.66
N VAL A 173 6.12 -20.54 1.42
CA VAL A 173 7.03 -21.11 2.42
C VAL A 173 6.25 -21.91 3.46
N ASN A 174 5.20 -21.32 4.04
CA ASN A 174 4.47 -21.98 5.13
C ASN A 174 3.64 -23.18 4.65
N ASN A 175 3.18 -23.17 3.40
CA ASN A 175 2.26 -24.22 2.91
C ASN A 175 2.93 -25.31 2.08
N TYR A 176 4.07 -25.05 1.42
CA TYR A 176 4.66 -25.98 0.45
C TYR A 176 6.12 -26.34 0.71
N TYR A 177 6.87 -25.50 1.43
CA TYR A 177 8.32 -25.72 1.60
C TYR A 177 8.76 -25.98 3.05
N LEU A 178 8.08 -25.40 4.04
CA LEU A 178 8.46 -25.52 5.44
C LEU A 178 7.68 -26.61 6.18
N VAL A 179 6.37 -26.73 5.90
CA VAL A 179 5.49 -27.68 6.59
C VAL A 179 5.09 -28.81 5.63
N PRO A 180 5.62 -30.04 5.82
CA PRO A 180 5.17 -31.19 5.05
C PRO A 180 3.68 -31.43 5.24
N PHE A 181 2.95 -31.73 4.15
CA PHE A 181 1.52 -32.07 4.18
C PHE A 181 0.62 -31.02 4.85
N SER A 182 0.93 -29.74 4.67
CA SER A 182 0.06 -28.65 5.11
C SER A 182 -1.38 -28.83 4.62
N ALA A 183 -2.34 -28.19 5.29
CA ALA A 183 -3.73 -28.23 4.86
C ALA A 183 -3.88 -27.74 3.41
N ARG A 184 -3.14 -26.69 3.02
CA ARG A 184 -3.17 -26.12 1.67
C ARG A 184 -2.53 -27.04 0.63
N SER A 185 -1.40 -27.67 0.91
CA SER A 185 -0.76 -28.60 -0.03
C SER A 185 -1.60 -29.86 -0.29
N ARG A 186 -2.51 -30.20 0.63
CA ARG A 186 -3.49 -31.29 0.44
C ARG A 186 -4.75 -30.85 -0.30
N GLN A 187 -5.08 -29.57 -0.26
CA GLN A 187 -6.24 -29.01 -0.96
C GLN A 187 -5.95 -28.69 -2.43
N PHE A 188 -4.75 -28.19 -2.73
CA PHE A 188 -4.38 -27.71 -4.05
C PHE A 188 -3.06 -28.30 -4.51
N ALA A 189 -3.01 -28.76 -5.76
CA ALA A 189 -1.75 -28.91 -6.48
C ALA A 189 -1.10 -27.53 -6.63
N LEU A 190 0.23 -27.47 -6.70
CA LEU A 190 0.96 -26.21 -6.72
C LEU A 190 0.52 -25.24 -7.85
N PRO A 191 0.27 -25.68 -9.10
CA PRO A 191 -0.23 -24.79 -10.14
C PRO A 191 -1.59 -24.15 -9.81
N ASP A 192 -2.53 -24.92 -9.24
CA ASP A 192 -3.86 -24.41 -8.86
C ASP A 192 -3.77 -23.43 -7.69
N TYR A 193 -2.84 -23.68 -6.77
CA TYR A 193 -2.57 -22.78 -5.65
C TYR A 193 -2.04 -21.42 -6.11
N VAL A 194 -1.17 -21.38 -7.14
CA VAL A 194 -0.69 -20.12 -7.73
C VAL A 194 -1.86 -19.31 -8.31
N VAL A 195 -2.76 -19.95 -9.05
CA VAL A 195 -3.96 -19.29 -9.60
C VAL A 195 -4.84 -18.73 -8.48
N TYR A 196 -5.04 -19.51 -7.42
CA TYR A 196 -5.78 -19.08 -6.23
C TYR A 196 -5.12 -17.86 -5.57
N LEU A 197 -3.80 -17.89 -5.32
CA LEU A 197 -3.08 -16.76 -4.71
C LEU A 197 -3.15 -15.50 -5.57
N ILE A 198 -3.01 -15.60 -6.88
CA ILE A 198 -3.16 -14.46 -7.80
C ILE A 198 -4.57 -13.87 -7.68
N SER A 199 -5.60 -14.71 -7.55
CA SER A 199 -6.98 -14.25 -7.40
C SER A 199 -7.21 -13.49 -6.08
N GLU A 200 -6.60 -13.94 -4.97
CA GLU A 200 -6.69 -13.26 -3.67
C GLU A 200 -5.85 -11.98 -3.65
N TYR A 201 -4.65 -11.99 -4.22
CA TYR A 201 -3.78 -10.81 -4.35
C TYR A 201 -4.46 -9.71 -5.15
N ARG A 202 -5.16 -10.05 -6.23
CA ARG A 202 -5.94 -9.08 -7.02
C ARG A 202 -6.97 -8.33 -6.17
N LYS A 203 -7.63 -9.01 -5.23
CA LYS A 203 -8.62 -8.36 -4.34
C LYS A 203 -7.94 -7.31 -3.46
N ILE A 204 -6.76 -7.62 -2.93
CA ILE A 204 -5.96 -6.69 -2.12
C ILE A 204 -5.57 -5.46 -2.94
N LEU A 205 -5.07 -5.66 -4.17
CA LEU A 205 -4.68 -4.56 -5.07
C LEU A 205 -5.86 -3.64 -5.40
N VAL A 206 -7.03 -4.20 -5.70
CA VAL A 206 -8.25 -3.41 -5.98
C VAL A 206 -8.62 -2.55 -4.77
N VAL A 207 -8.58 -3.12 -3.57
CA VAL A 207 -8.91 -2.38 -2.34
C VAL A 207 -7.91 -1.26 -2.09
N ILE A 208 -6.61 -1.50 -2.24
CA ILE A 208 -5.58 -0.46 -2.08
C ILE A 208 -5.74 0.65 -3.10
N TYR A 209 -5.98 0.29 -4.37
CA TYR A 209 -6.28 1.27 -5.40
C TYR A 209 -7.49 2.14 -5.03
N MET A 210 -8.57 1.55 -4.52
CA MET A 210 -9.73 2.31 -4.05
C MET A 210 -9.40 3.26 -2.89
N PHE A 211 -8.53 2.86 -1.97
CA PHE A 211 -8.08 3.70 -0.86
C PHE A 211 -7.16 4.85 -1.26
N LEU A 212 -6.45 4.71 -2.38
CA LEU A 212 -5.56 5.76 -2.90
C LEU A 212 -6.32 6.80 -3.74
N TYR A 213 -7.43 6.43 -4.39
CA TYR A 213 -8.17 7.30 -5.32
C TYR A 213 -9.58 7.66 -4.82
N VAL A 214 -9.70 8.01 -3.54
CA VAL A 214 -10.97 8.19 -2.82
C VAL A 214 -11.93 9.23 -3.44
N SER A 215 -11.50 10.09 -4.38
CA SER A 215 -12.43 10.95 -5.14
C SER A 215 -13.10 10.31 -6.36
N LEU A 216 -12.52 9.27 -6.98
CA LEU A 216 -13.22 8.53 -8.05
C LEU A 216 -14.09 7.40 -7.49
N GLY A 217 -13.62 6.74 -6.43
CA GLY A 217 -14.25 5.54 -5.88
C GLY A 217 -15.62 5.78 -5.25
N ILE A 218 -15.84 6.88 -4.53
CA ILE A 218 -17.16 7.13 -3.88
C ILE A 218 -18.24 7.42 -4.94
N LEU A 219 -17.88 8.13 -6.02
CA LEU A 219 -18.79 8.36 -7.15
C LEU A 219 -19.05 7.08 -7.94
N PHE A 220 -18.01 6.30 -8.22
CA PHE A 220 -18.13 5.05 -8.98
C PHE A 220 -18.83 3.95 -8.19
N PHE A 221 -18.59 3.83 -6.89
CA PHE A 221 -19.21 2.81 -6.04
C PHE A 221 -20.67 3.14 -5.75
N LYS A 222 -21.03 4.42 -5.52
CA LYS A 222 -22.43 4.84 -5.46
C LYS A 222 -23.13 4.63 -6.80
N SER A 223 -22.53 5.03 -7.93
CA SER A 223 -23.13 4.83 -9.25
C SER A 223 -23.20 3.36 -9.68
N PHE A 224 -22.21 2.53 -9.33
CA PHE A 224 -22.20 1.11 -9.66
C PHE A 224 -23.24 0.34 -8.84
N PHE A 225 -23.39 0.61 -7.54
CA PHE A 225 -24.46 0.01 -6.74
C PHE A 225 -25.85 0.50 -7.18
N LEU A 226 -25.99 1.79 -7.51
CA LEU A 226 -27.26 2.32 -8.04
C LEU A 226 -27.59 1.67 -9.40
N PHE A 227 -26.59 1.49 -10.26
CA PHE A 227 -26.74 0.83 -11.56
C PHE A 227 -27.11 -0.64 -11.38
N LEU A 228 -26.43 -1.39 -10.52
CA LEU A 228 -26.74 -2.80 -10.25
C LEU A 228 -28.14 -2.97 -9.65
N PHE A 229 -28.53 -2.09 -8.72
CA PHE A 229 -29.87 -2.07 -8.13
C PHE A 229 -30.96 -1.75 -9.16
N PHE A 230 -30.71 -0.78 -10.05
CA PHE A 230 -31.64 -0.42 -11.12
C PHE A 230 -31.76 -1.54 -12.16
N PHE A 231 -30.66 -2.16 -12.55
CA PHE A 231 -30.65 -3.29 -13.49
C PHE A 231 -31.36 -4.52 -12.92
N TYR A 232 -31.15 -4.82 -11.64
CA TYR A 232 -31.86 -5.89 -10.93
C TYR A 232 -33.37 -5.63 -10.86
N LYS A 233 -33.81 -4.39 -10.60
CA LYS A 233 -35.23 -4.02 -10.65
C LYS A 233 -35.84 -4.17 -12.04
N ILE A 234 -35.13 -3.78 -13.10
CA ILE A 234 -35.58 -3.95 -14.49
C ILE A 234 -35.72 -5.43 -14.85
N LEU A 235 -34.77 -6.27 -14.43
CA LEU A 235 -34.82 -7.72 -14.64
C LEU A 235 -36.03 -8.35 -13.96
N LEU A 236 -36.27 -8.02 -12.69
CA LEU A 236 -37.45 -8.50 -11.97
C LEU A 236 -38.77 -8.06 -12.63
N GLN A 237 -38.81 -6.85 -13.17
CA GLN A 237 -40.01 -6.32 -13.84
C GLN A 237 -40.24 -6.95 -15.22
N LYS A 238 -39.17 -7.40 -15.90
CA LYS A 238 -39.28 -8.19 -17.14
C LYS A 238 -39.73 -9.63 -16.87
N GLU A 239 -39.26 -10.25 -15.78
CA GLU A 239 -39.69 -11.59 -15.41
C GLU A 239 -41.17 -11.64 -15.04
N THR A 240 -41.71 -10.64 -14.33
CA THR A 240 -43.15 -10.56 -14.05
C THR A 240 -43.98 -10.37 -15.32
N LEU A 241 -43.58 -9.46 -16.21
CA LEU A 241 -44.29 -9.23 -17.48
C LEU A 241 -44.24 -10.44 -18.43
N GLN A 242 -43.13 -11.20 -18.44
CA GLN A 242 -43.06 -12.46 -19.20
C GLN A 242 -43.93 -13.55 -18.59
N ARG A 243 -44.02 -13.63 -17.26
CA ARG A 243 -44.90 -14.58 -16.58
C ARG A 243 -46.38 -14.33 -16.90
N ASP A 244 -46.79 -13.07 -16.88
CA ASP A 244 -48.16 -12.67 -17.20
C ASP A 244 -48.50 -12.94 -18.68
N SER A 245 -47.54 -12.78 -19.60
CA SER A 245 -47.74 -13.05 -21.04
C SER A 245 -47.83 -14.53 -21.43
N VAL A 246 -47.26 -15.43 -20.60
CA VAL A 246 -47.32 -16.88 -20.85
C VAL A 246 -48.63 -17.47 -20.36
N ASP A 247 -49.21 -16.92 -19.29
CA ASP A 247 -50.50 -17.38 -18.75
C ASP A 247 -51.67 -17.09 -19.71
N ASP A 248 -51.64 -15.96 -20.42
CA ASP A 248 -52.67 -15.61 -21.42
C ASP A 248 -52.62 -16.49 -22.68
N SER A 249 -51.46 -17.10 -23.00
CA SER A 249 -51.28 -17.92 -24.20
C SER A 249 -51.76 -19.38 -24.06
N ASN A 250 -52.03 -19.83 -22.83
CA ASN A 250 -52.54 -21.19 -22.55
C ASN A 250 -54.05 -21.25 -22.30
N MET A 251 -54.78 -20.15 -22.45
CA MET A 251 -56.25 -20.10 -22.28
C MET A 251 -57.04 -20.34 -23.59
N PHE A 252 -56.37 -20.65 -24.70
CA PHE A 252 -57.02 -20.95 -26.00
C PHE A 252 -56.42 -22.19 -26.69
N THR A 253 -56.46 -23.35 -26.03
CA THR A 253 -56.42 -24.69 -26.65
C THR A 253 -57.29 -25.65 -25.87
#